data_AF-A0A2N4YWS1-F1
#
_entry.id   AF-A0A2N4YWS1-F1
#
_cell.length_a   1.000
_cell.length_b   1.000
_cell.length_c   1.000
_cell.angle_alpha   90.00
_cell.angle_beta   90.00
_cell.angle_gamma   90.00
#
_symmetry.space_group_name_H-M   'P 1'
#
loop_
_entity.id
_entity.type
_entity.pdbx_description
1 polymer ?
#
loop_
_entity_poly.entity_id
_entity_poly.type
_entity_poly.pdbx_seq_one_letter_code
_entity_poly.pdbx_strand_id
1 'polypeptide(L)' 'LTLQVRQANHEPLPFAASIFSPDGKEIGVVGQGSMMFISDANAKRAIVKWSGGQCSVDLGQQTTKDSVCR' A
#
# COMPACT_ATOMS: atom_id res chain seq x y z
N LEU A 1 8.47 -6.93 -0.62
CA LEU A 1 8.27 -6.20 0.66
C LEU A 1 6.88 -6.49 1.19
N THR A 2 6.75 -6.71 2.49
CA THR A 2 5.47 -6.94 3.15
C THR A 2 5.33 -5.99 4.33
N LEU A 3 4.25 -5.22 4.38
CA LEU A 3 3.99 -4.25 5.43
C LEU A 3 2.49 -4.12 5.69
N GLN A 4 2.12 -3.86 6.95
CA GLN A 4 0.75 -3.55 7.30
C GLN A 4 0.52 -2.05 7.21
N VAL A 5 -0.55 -1.64 6.51
CA VAL A 5 -0.89 -0.23 6.31
C VAL A 5 -2.38 -0.03 6.55
N ARG A 6 -2.74 1.10 7.17
CA ARG A 6 -4.15 1.54 7.31
C ARG A 6 -4.38 2.83 6.56
N GLN A 7 -5.64 3.10 6.24
CA GLN A 7 -6.05 4.39 5.73
C GLN A 7 -5.82 5.50 6.78
N ALA A 8 -5.73 6.76 6.35
CA ALA A 8 -5.52 7.91 7.24
C ALA A 8 -6.60 8.07 8.33
N ASN A 9 -7.80 7.57 8.10
CA ASN A 9 -8.91 7.52 9.04
C ASN A 9 -8.88 6.27 9.97
N HIS A 10 -7.77 5.51 9.98
CA HIS A 10 -7.60 4.23 10.68
C HIS A 10 -8.44 3.05 10.16
N GLU A 11 -9.24 3.24 9.10
CA GLU A 11 -9.92 2.13 8.43
C GLU A 11 -8.93 1.17 7.77
N PRO A 12 -9.27 -0.12 7.65
CA PRO A 12 -8.44 -1.07 6.93
C PRO A 12 -8.32 -0.69 5.46
N LEU A 13 -7.15 -0.97 4.87
CA LEU A 13 -7.07 -1.07 3.41
C LEU A 13 -7.95 -2.23 2.93
N PRO A 14 -8.74 -2.04 1.86
CA PRO A 14 -9.60 -3.09 1.33
C PRO A 14 -8.82 -4.31 0.85
N PHE A 15 -9.36 -5.49 1.14
CA PHE A 15 -8.84 -6.75 0.60
C PHE A 15 -8.91 -6.75 -0.93
N ALA A 16 -7.87 -7.30 -1.58
CA ALA A 16 -7.69 -7.36 -3.01
C ALA A 16 -7.56 -5.98 -3.71
N ALA A 17 -7.29 -4.90 -2.97
CA ALA A 17 -6.90 -3.64 -3.58
C ALA A 17 -5.56 -3.79 -4.33
N SER A 18 -5.48 -3.28 -5.56
CA SER A 18 -4.26 -3.32 -6.36
C SER A 18 -3.28 -2.23 -5.92
N ILE A 19 -1.99 -2.54 -5.99
CA ILE A 19 -0.90 -1.64 -5.62
C ILE A 19 -0.10 -1.32 -6.87
N PHE A 20 0.06 -0.03 -7.14
CA PHE A 20 0.75 0.48 -8.33
C PHE A 20 1.97 1.31 -7.94
N SER A 21 3.00 1.30 -8.77
CA SER A 21 4.05 2.32 -8.73
C SER A 21 3.56 3.65 -9.34
N PRO A 22 4.27 4.77 -9.12
CA PRO A 22 3.88 6.07 -9.67
C PRO A 22 3.80 6.14 -11.20
N ASP A 23 4.52 5.25 -11.91
CA ASP A 23 4.46 5.10 -13.37
C ASP A 23 3.24 4.29 -13.85
N GLY A 24 2.40 3.80 -12.94
CA GLY A 24 1.18 3.06 -13.24
C GLY A 24 1.36 1.56 -13.40
N LYS A 25 2.56 1.01 -13.21
CA LYS A 25 2.79 -0.44 -13.21
C LYS A 25 2.21 -1.07 -11.95
N GLU A 26 1.53 -2.20 -12.09
CA GLU A 26 1.08 -2.99 -10.92
C GLU A 26 2.29 -3.69 -10.28
N ILE A 27 2.45 -3.45 -8.98
CA ILE A 27 3.60 -3.92 -8.17
C ILE A 27 3.16 -4.70 -6.94
N GLY A 28 1.87 -5.01 -6.78
CA GLY A 28 1.41 -5.74 -5.61
C GLY A 28 -0.09 -5.75 -5.40
N VAL A 29 -0.47 -6.34 -4.27
CA VAL A 29 -1.87 -6.49 -3.84
C VAL A 29 -2.00 -6.36 -2.32
N VAL A 30 -3.15 -5.89 -1.85
CA VAL A 30 -3.53 -5.90 -0.43
C VAL A 30 -4.19 -7.24 -0.09
N GLY A 31 -3.62 -7.97 0.85
CA GLY A 31 -4.19 -9.17 1.44
C GLY A 31 -4.95 -8.92 2.74
N GLN A 32 -5.22 -10.01 3.46
CA GLN A 32 -6.00 -9.98 4.70
C GLN A 32 -5.32 -9.11 5.77
N GLY A 33 -6.13 -8.44 6.61
CA GLY A 33 -5.62 -7.60 7.69
C GLY A 33 -4.90 -6.32 7.24
N SER A 34 -5.13 -5.89 5.99
CA SER A 34 -4.48 -4.73 5.36
C SER A 34 -2.97 -4.90 5.18
N MET A 35 -2.55 -6.15 4.94
CA MET A 35 -1.18 -6.48 4.58
C MET A 35 -0.94 -6.18 3.10
N MET A 36 -0.03 -5.26 2.81
CA MET A 36 0.43 -4.99 1.45
C MET A 36 1.55 -5.97 1.08
N PHE A 37 1.38 -6.65 -0.07
CA PHE A 37 2.40 -7.51 -0.67
C PHE A 37 2.93 -6.83 -1.92
N ILE A 38 4.15 -6.29 -1.84
CA ILE A 38 4.79 -5.54 -2.93
C ILE A 38 5.91 -6.39 -3.53
N SER A 39 5.85 -6.66 -4.83
CA SER A 39 6.85 -7.45 -5.58
C SER A 39 8.04 -6.63 -6.06
N ASP A 40 7.91 -5.30 -6.16
CA ASP A 40 9.01 -4.41 -6.54
C ASP A 40 9.86 -4.01 -5.32
N ALA A 41 11.11 -4.48 -5.28
CA ALA A 41 12.05 -4.19 -4.20
C ALA A 41 12.63 -2.77 -4.24
N ASN A 42 12.52 -2.08 -5.37
CA ASN A 42 13.07 -0.73 -5.57
C ASN A 42 12.00 0.36 -5.45
N ALA A 43 10.73 -0.02 -5.30
CA ALA A 43 9.63 0.92 -5.14
C ALA A 43 9.85 1.79 -3.90
N LYS A 44 9.91 3.10 -4.10
CA LYS A 44 9.98 4.10 -3.02
C LYS A 44 8.60 4.63 -2.60
N ARG A 45 7.60 4.44 -3.46
CA ARG A 45 6.22 4.86 -3.26
C ARG A 45 5.28 3.85 -3.90
N ALA A 46 4.16 3.59 -3.23
CA ALA A 46 3.08 2.74 -3.70
C ALA A 46 1.76 3.52 -3.70
N ILE A 47 0.92 3.28 -4.70
CA ILE A 47 -0.42 3.82 -4.82
C ILE A 47 -1.39 2.65 -4.71
N VAL A 48 -2.19 2.61 -3.66
CA VAL A 48 -3.20 1.58 -3.44
C VAL A 48 -4.51 2.08 -4.03
N LYS A 49 -5.16 1.26 -4.87
CA LYS A 49 -6.44 1.59 -5.51
C LYS A 49 -7.48 0.50 -5.27
N TRP A 50 -8.71 0.91 -5.00
CA TRP A 50 -9.86 0.02 -4.83
C TRP A 50 -11.13 0.69 -5.36
N SER A 51 -12.24 -0.04 -5.36
CA SER A 51 -13.53 0.51 -5.75
C SER A 51 -13.95 1.61 -4.76
N GLY A 52 -13.96 2.85 -5.23
CA GLY A 52 -14.35 4.01 -4.41
C GLY A 52 -13.22 4.75 -3.72
N GLY A 53 -11.94 4.44 -3.98
CA GLY A 53 -10.85 5.18 -3.37
C GLY A 53 -9.45 4.83 -3.86
N GLN A 54 -8.52 5.72 -3.53
CA GLN A 54 -7.10 5.47 -3.65
C GLN A 54 -6.34 6.22 -2.56
N CYS A 55 -5.16 5.75 -2.23
CA CYS A 55 -4.24 6.44 -1.35
C CYS A 55 -2.80 6.05 -1.68
N SER A 56 -1.84 6.77 -1.11
CA SER A 56 -0.43 6.59 -1.38
C SER A 56 0.37 6.30 -0.10
N VAL A 57 1.42 5.49 -0.25
CA VAL A 57 2.30 5.06 0.83
C VAL A 57 3.74 5.30 0.40
N ASP A 58 4.50 6.03 1.20
CA ASP A 58 5.95 6.15 1.01
C ASP A 58 6.65 4.96 1.67
N LEU A 59 7.47 4.25 0.88
CA LEU A 59 8.16 3.00 1.26
C LEU A 59 9.62 3.24 1.66
N GLY A 60 10.13 4.47 1.51
CA GLY A 60 11.56 4.81 1.58
C GLY A 60 12.15 5.02 2.98
N GLN A 61 11.36 5.06 4.05
CA GLN A 61 11.88 5.12 5.42
C GLN A 61 11.55 3.82 6.14
N GLN A 62 12.57 3.20 6.76
CA GLN A 62 12.44 1.95 7.55
C GLN A 62 11.15 1.96 8.37
N THR A 63 10.20 1.13 7.92
CA THR A 63 8.84 0.99 8.41
C THR A 63 8.84 0.55 9.87
N THR A 64 8.94 1.50 10.79
CA THR A 64 8.81 1.28 12.22
C THR A 64 7.47 1.84 12.65
N LYS A 65 6.53 0.92 12.90
CA LYS A 65 5.19 1.10 13.48
C LYS A 65 4.28 2.13 12.77
N ASP A 66 3.24 1.60 12.13
CA ASP A 66 2.10 2.34 11.58
C ASP A 66 2.39 3.18 10.34
N SER A 67 2.71 2.50 9.24
CA SER A 67 2.62 3.10 7.90
C SER A 67 1.15 3.43 7.61
N VAL A 68 0.87 4.70 7.34
CA VAL A 68 -0.47 5.22 7.03
C VAL A 68 -0.54 5.56 5.55
N CYS A 69 -1.63 5.14 4.90
CA CYS A 69 -1.95 5.48 3.53
C CYS A 69 -2.66 6.85 3.49
N ARG A 70 -2.10 7.79 2.72
CA ARG A 70 -2.58 9.17 2.62
C ARG A 70 -2.92 9.57 1.18
#